data_AF-A0A7Y2EDA2-F1
#
_entry.id   AF-A0A7Y2EDA2-F1
#
_cell.length_a   1.000
_cell.length_b   1.000
_cell.length_c   1.000
_cell.angle_alpha   90.00
_cell.angle_beta   90.00
_cell.angle_gamma   90.00
#
_symmetry.space_group_name_H-M   'P 1'
#
loop_
_entity.id
_entity.type
_entity.pdbx_description
1 polymer ?
#
loop_
_entity_poly.entity_id
_entity_poly.type
_entity_poly.pdbx_seq_one_letter_code
_entity_poly.pdbx_strand_id
1 'polypeptide(L)'
;VDAKPIITLGDDMVLLLPVEAWRFSPSTPRLSAEGMLQGATLQHGKGRVAVFGEAGMFSAQISSNGGRMGMNHPDATDNAQFALNVVHWLTGLY
;
A
#
# COMPACT_ATOMS: atom_id res chain seq x y z
N VAL A 1 15.70 14.74 3.40
CA VAL A 1 14.42 14.71 4.15
C VAL A 1 14.35 13.33 4.77
N ASP A 2 14.16 13.23 6.08
CA ASP A 2 14.18 11.94 6.77
C ASP A 2 12.78 11.32 6.75
N ALA A 3 12.61 10.23 6.00
CA ALA A 3 11.33 9.53 5.85
C ALA A 3 11.37 8.24 6.67
N LYS A 4 10.33 8.02 7.47
CA LYS A 4 10.16 6.85 8.32
C LYS A 4 9.32 5.79 7.63
N PRO A 5 9.86 4.59 7.36
CA PRO A 5 9.09 3.45 6.88
C PRO A 5 7.92 3.14 7.80
N ILE A 6 6.74 2.89 7.21
CA ILE A 6 5.57 2.39 7.93
C ILE A 6 4.99 1.12 7.31
N ILE A 7 5.39 0.79 6.07
CA ILE A 7 5.16 -0.52 5.45
C ILE A 7 6.42 -0.92 4.70
N THR A 8 6.98 -2.07 5.07
CA THR A 8 8.11 -2.72 4.38
C THR A 8 7.61 -4.09 3.91
N LEU A 9 7.92 -4.44 2.67
CA LEU A 9 7.47 -5.70 2.07
C LEU A 9 8.31 -6.87 2.60
N GLY A 10 7.63 -7.96 2.93
CA GLY A 10 8.22 -9.21 3.41
C GLY A 10 8.95 -10.00 2.32
N ASP A 11 9.59 -11.10 2.72
CA ASP A 11 10.30 -12.02 1.84
C ASP A 11 9.37 -12.85 0.93
N ASP A 12 8.09 -12.89 1.26
CA ASP A 12 7.01 -13.49 0.48
C ASP A 12 6.51 -12.62 -0.69
N MET A 13 6.97 -11.37 -0.76
CA MET A 13 6.51 -10.40 -1.76
C MET A 13 7.42 -10.38 -3.01
N VAL A 14 6.78 -10.33 -4.18
CA VAL A 14 7.44 -10.35 -5.48
C VAL A 14 6.93 -9.23 -6.35
N LEU A 15 7.86 -8.48 -6.95
CA LEU A 15 7.55 -7.46 -7.95
C LEU A 15 7.45 -8.12 -9.33
N LEU A 16 6.31 -7.92 -10.00
CA LEU A 16 6.12 -8.29 -11.39
C LEU A 16 6.39 -7.08 -12.29
N LEU A 17 7.22 -7.26 -13.31
CA LEU A 17 7.64 -6.20 -14.22
C LEU A 17 7.12 -6.45 -15.65
N PRO A 18 5.81 -6.33 -15.91
CA PRO A 18 5.27 -6.52 -17.24
C PRO A 18 5.61 -5.33 -18.15
N VAL A 19 5.74 -5.59 -19.46
CA VAL A 19 5.93 -4.54 -20.48
C VAL A 19 4.65 -3.71 -20.66
N GLU A 20 3.50 -4.37 -20.58
CA GLU A 20 2.18 -3.74 -20.65
C GLU A 20 1.48 -3.85 -19.29
N ALA A 21 0.89 -2.76 -18.81
CA ALA A 21 0.16 -2.77 -17.54
C ALA A 21 -0.92 -3.87 -17.51
N TRP A 22 -0.99 -4.60 -16.40
CA TRP A 22 -1.96 -5.68 -16.15
C TRP A 22 -1.89 -6.88 -17.11
N ARG A 23 -0.78 -7.04 -17.87
CA ARG A 23 -0.54 -8.20 -18.73
C ARG A 23 0.63 -9.03 -18.24
N PHE A 24 0.28 -10.14 -17.61
CA PHE A 24 1.23 -11.07 -17.03
C PHE A 24 1.29 -12.37 -17.84
N SER A 25 2.48 -12.95 -17.93
CA SER A 25 2.74 -14.24 -18.56
C SER A 25 3.75 -15.02 -17.70
N PRO A 26 3.95 -16.32 -17.97
CA PRO A 26 5.04 -17.07 -17.35
C PRO A 26 6.44 -16.47 -17.61
N SER A 27 6.59 -15.63 -18.64
CA SER A 27 7.84 -14.94 -18.97
C SER A 27 7.95 -13.52 -18.38
N THR A 28 6.94 -13.04 -17.64
CA THR A 28 7.03 -11.73 -16.96
C THR A 28 8.17 -11.76 -15.94
N PRO A 29 9.16 -10.85 -16.03
CA PRO A 29 10.24 -10.77 -15.07
C PRO A 29 9.73 -10.58 -13.63
N ARG A 30 10.38 -11.28 -12.70
CA ARG A 30 10.06 -11.26 -11.27
C ARG A 30 11.30 -10.86 -10.50
N LEU A 31 11.15 -10.00 -9.52
CA LEU A 31 12.20 -9.65 -8.56
C LEU A 31 11.66 -9.84 -7.15
N SER A 32 12.53 -10.23 -6.21
CA SER A 32 12.18 -10.13 -4.79
C SER A 32 11.85 -8.67 -4.46
N ALA A 33 10.75 -8.46 -3.75
CA ALA A 33 10.38 -7.15 -3.22
C ALA A 33 10.76 -7.00 -1.74
N GLU A 34 11.44 -8.00 -1.16
CA GLU A 34 11.86 -7.99 0.24
C GLU A 34 12.61 -6.70 0.59
N GLY A 35 12.21 -6.07 1.68
CA GLY A 35 12.84 -4.84 2.17
C GLY A 35 12.47 -3.58 1.38
N MET A 36 11.73 -3.70 0.28
CA MET A 36 11.20 -2.52 -0.42
C MET A 36 10.12 -1.83 0.41
N LEU A 37 10.06 -0.50 0.31
CA LEU A 37 9.10 0.31 1.04
C LEU A 37 7.80 0.43 0.25
N GLN A 38 6.68 0.08 0.89
CA GLN A 38 5.33 0.28 0.35
C GLN A 38 4.62 1.48 0.99
N GLY A 39 5.16 2.02 2.08
CA GLY A 39 4.64 3.21 2.74
C GLY A 39 5.68 3.90 3.63
N ALA A 40 5.68 5.23 3.61
CA ALA A 40 6.56 6.04 4.45
C ALA A 40 5.88 7.33 4.92
N THR A 41 6.34 7.86 6.06
CA THR A 41 5.90 9.14 6.60
C THR A 41 7.06 10.11 6.77
N LEU A 42 6.81 11.41 6.66
CA LEU A 42 7.81 12.42 6.99
C LEU A 42 7.17 13.68 7.56
N GLN A 43 7.97 14.47 8.27
CA GLN A 43 7.63 15.84 8.61
C GLN A 43 8.18 16.76 7.51
N HIS A 44 7.35 17.70 7.06
CA HIS A 44 7.76 18.73 6.10
C HIS A 44 7.28 20.10 6.60
N GLY A 45 8.23 20.94 7.03
CA GLY A 45 7.92 22.20 7.72
C GLY A 45 7.14 21.93 9.00
N LYS A 46 5.93 22.48 9.10
CA LYS A 46 4.99 22.24 10.22
C LYS A 46 3.98 21.12 9.93
N GLY A 47 4.04 20.53 8.73
CA GLY A 47 3.09 19.54 8.25
C GLY A 47 3.64 18.12 8.28
N ARG A 48 2.71 17.17 8.11
CA ARG A 48 2.96 15.73 8.04
C ARG A 48 2.59 15.21 6.67
N VAL A 49 3.39 14.30 6.13
CA VAL A 49 3.17 13.65 4.83
C VAL A 49 3.22 12.14 5.02
N ALA A 50 2.28 11.44 4.39
CA ALA A 50 2.30 9.98 4.25
C ALA A 50 2.25 9.65 2.75
N VAL A 51 3.11 8.75 2.29
CA VAL A 51 3.25 8.32 0.90
C VAL A 51 3.12 6.80 0.85
N PHE A 52 2.37 6.29 -0.12
CA PHE A 52 2.12 4.85 -0.29
C PHE A 52 2.28 4.44 -1.75
N GLY A 53 2.80 3.24 -1.99
CA GLY A 53 3.00 2.67 -3.33
C GLY A 53 1.76 1.98 -3.92
N GLU A 54 0.70 1.82 -3.13
CA GLU A 54 -0.55 1.18 -3.56
C GLU A 54 -1.75 2.02 -3.07
N ALA A 55 -2.60 2.46 -4.00
CA ALA A 55 -3.80 3.22 -3.68
C ALA A 55 -5.02 2.33 -3.43
N GLY A 56 -5.09 1.19 -4.12
CA GLY A 56 -6.17 0.20 -4.04
C GLY A 56 -6.35 -0.38 -2.65
N MET A 57 -5.27 -0.49 -1.86
CA MET A 57 -5.35 -0.97 -0.47
C MET A 57 -6.27 -0.12 0.42
N PHE A 58 -6.40 1.18 0.11
CA PHE A 58 -7.25 2.15 0.83
C PHE A 58 -8.61 2.36 0.17
N SER A 59 -8.98 1.53 -0.80
CA SER A 59 -10.29 1.63 -1.45
C SER A 59 -11.33 0.74 -0.77
N ALA A 60 -12.61 1.07 -0.90
CA ALA A 60 -13.74 0.27 -0.41
C ALA A 60 -14.61 -0.18 -1.60
N GLN A 61 -13.99 -0.84 -2.57
CA GLN A 61 -14.62 -1.17 -3.85
C GLN A 61 -15.34 -2.52 -3.83
N ILE A 62 -16.29 -2.67 -4.75
CA ILE A 62 -16.91 -3.95 -5.13
C ILE A 62 -16.62 -4.14 -6.61
N SER A 63 -15.97 -5.25 -6.97
CA SER A 63 -15.67 -5.60 -8.37
C SER A 63 -16.94 -5.96 -9.13
N SER A 64 -16.84 -6.05 -10.47
CA SER A 64 -17.98 -6.38 -11.34
C SER A 64 -18.60 -7.75 -11.06
N ASN A 65 -17.87 -8.68 -10.45
CA ASN A 65 -18.35 -9.98 -10.02
C ASN A 65 -18.80 -10.03 -8.54
N GLY A 66 -18.91 -8.87 -7.87
CA GLY A 66 -19.36 -8.76 -6.48
C GLY A 66 -18.28 -9.01 -5.42
N GLY A 67 -17.03 -9.19 -5.84
CA GLY A 67 -15.89 -9.35 -4.93
C GLY A 67 -15.58 -8.06 -4.16
N ARG A 68 -15.31 -8.18 -2.86
CA ARG A 68 -14.87 -7.06 -2.02
C ARG A 68 -13.38 -6.79 -2.25
N MET A 69 -13.02 -5.54 -2.50
CA MET A 69 -11.64 -5.13 -2.80
C MET A 69 -11.13 -4.06 -1.83
N GLY A 70 -9.80 -3.87 -1.83
CA GLY A 70 -9.13 -2.92 -0.95
C GLY A 70 -9.33 -3.26 0.52
N MET A 71 -9.73 -2.27 1.31
CA MET A 71 -9.98 -2.43 2.76
C MET A 71 -11.18 -3.34 3.07
N ASN A 72 -12.03 -3.65 2.08
CA ASN A 72 -13.16 -4.58 2.26
C ASN A 72 -12.77 -6.04 2.00
N HIS A 73 -11.57 -6.31 1.47
CA HIS A 73 -11.14 -7.67 1.18
C HIS A 73 -11.06 -8.48 2.50
N PRO A 74 -11.56 -9.73 2.57
CA PRO A 74 -11.62 -10.50 3.80
C PRO A 74 -10.24 -10.72 4.46
N ASP A 75 -9.18 -10.81 3.66
CA ASP A 75 -7.81 -10.97 4.16
C ASP A 75 -7.12 -9.63 4.52
N ALA A 76 -7.76 -8.49 4.27
CA ALA A 76 -7.22 -7.15 4.51
C ALA A 76 -7.77 -6.52 5.79
N THR A 77 -7.90 -7.31 6.86
CA THR A 77 -8.62 -6.94 8.10
C THR A 77 -8.09 -5.66 8.76
N ASP A 78 -6.81 -5.35 8.58
CA ASP A 78 -6.15 -4.22 9.24
C ASP A 78 -6.12 -2.95 8.39
N ASN A 79 -6.43 -3.02 7.08
CA ASN A 79 -6.30 -1.87 6.18
C ASN A 79 -7.18 -0.68 6.58
N ALA A 80 -8.40 -0.94 7.06
CA ALA A 80 -9.32 0.11 7.49
C ALA A 80 -8.80 0.84 8.75
N GLN A 81 -8.37 0.09 9.76
CA GLN A 81 -7.81 0.67 10.99
C GLN A 81 -6.47 1.37 10.70
N PHE A 82 -5.65 0.81 9.83
CA PHE A 82 -4.39 1.42 9.41
C PHE A 82 -4.62 2.76 8.70
N ALA A 83 -5.56 2.82 7.76
CA ALA A 83 -5.94 4.08 7.09
C ALA A 83 -6.43 5.13 8.10
N LEU A 84 -7.26 4.73 9.07
CA LEU A 84 -7.74 5.60 10.14
C LEU A 84 -6.58 6.14 10.99
N ASN A 85 -5.64 5.27 11.38
CA ASN A 85 -4.45 5.66 12.13
C ASN A 85 -3.56 6.65 11.37
N VAL A 86 -3.41 6.47 10.05
CA VAL A 86 -2.68 7.42 9.19
C VAL A 86 -3.37 8.79 9.19
N VAL A 87 -4.71 8.83 9.10
CA VAL A 87 -5.47 10.10 9.14
C VAL A 87 -5.37 10.76 10.53
N HIS A 88 -5.47 10.00 11.62
CA HIS A 88 -5.23 10.50 12.98
C HIS A 88 -3.82 11.08 13.11
N TRP A 89 -2.81 10.39 12.58
CA TRP A 89 -1.45 10.89 12.59
C TRP A 89 -1.31 12.18 11.78
N LEU A 90 -1.87 12.26 10.57
CA LEU A 90 -1.81 13.44 9.71
C LEU A 90 -2.48 14.66 10.39
N THR A 91 -3.68 14.46 10.93
CA THR A 91 -4.49 15.51 11.56
C THR A 91 -4.01 15.89 12.96
N GLY A 92 -3.33 14.97 13.66
CA GLY A 92 -2.95 15.15 15.07
C GLY A 92 -4.13 15.05 16.03
N LEU A 93 -5.25 14.49 15.59
CA LEU A 93 -6.41 14.19 16.41
C LEU A 93 -6.23 12.77 16.94
N TYR A 94 -6.06 12.61 18.24
CA TYR A 94 -5.99 11.33 18.94
C TYR A 94 -6.64 11.45 20.31
#